data_AF-A0A5D4I1A1-F1
#
_entry.id   AF-A0A5D4I1A1-F1
#
_cell.length_a   1.000
_cell.length_b   1.000
_cell.length_c   1.000
_cell.angle_alpha   90.00
_cell.angle_beta   90.00
_cell.angle_gamma   90.00
#
_symmetry.space_group_name_H-M   'P 1'
#
loop_
_entity.id
_entity.type
_entity.pdbx_description
1 polymer ?
#
loop_
_entity_poly.entity_id
_entity_poly.type
_entity_poly.pdbx_seq_one_letter_code
_entity_poly.pdbx_strand_id
1 'polypeptide(L)'
;MDEPLAHGMLDQPRTFRSGRLPGETWQGAIVRPSIPAGTATPTVREGNLLRLRIPEFTDSQPGHWSRTSAGDGLGEVPQGDLVSADLYRDGEKVAGVSSAWQDVSVPDAPTRYRLDLSTARDSEDWKAGVSTDTS
;
A
#
# COMPACT_ATOMS: atom_id res chain seq x y z
N MET A 1 -9.18 -12.81 -23.80
CA MET A 1 -9.55 -11.64 -22.98
C MET A 1 -8.29 -11.24 -22.26
N ASP A 2 -7.86 -9.99 -22.43
CA ASP A 2 -6.70 -9.50 -21.69
C ASP A 2 -7.16 -9.14 -20.28
N GLU A 3 -6.47 -9.68 -19.28
CA GLU A 3 -6.73 -9.36 -17.88
C GLU A 3 -5.70 -8.35 -17.38
N PRO A 4 -6.10 -7.36 -16.56
CA PRO A 4 -5.15 -6.45 -15.93
C PRO A 4 -4.13 -7.21 -15.08
N LEU A 5 -2.89 -6.72 -15.07
CA LEU A 5 -1.90 -7.16 -14.09
C LEU A 5 -2.45 -6.93 -12.67
N ALA A 6 -2.58 -8.02 -11.91
CA ALA A 6 -3.10 -7.98 -10.54
C ALA A 6 -1.99 -7.91 -9.47
N HIS A 7 -0.73 -8.07 -9.88
CA HIS A 7 0.42 -8.18 -8.99
C HIS A 7 1.62 -7.37 -9.50
N GLY A 8 2.60 -7.16 -8.62
CA GLY A 8 3.71 -6.26 -8.86
C GLY A 8 3.32 -4.81 -8.60
N MET A 9 4.16 -3.90 -9.07
CA MET A 9 3.85 -2.48 -9.01
C MET A 9 2.96 -2.09 -10.19
N LEU A 10 1.89 -1.38 -9.86
CA LEU A 10 0.79 -1.04 -10.74
C LEU A 10 0.69 0.48 -10.86
N ASP A 11 0.00 0.91 -11.91
CA ASP A 11 -0.37 2.29 -12.15
C ASP A 11 -1.71 2.34 -12.91
N GLN A 12 -2.30 3.54 -13.03
CA GLN A 12 -3.49 3.76 -13.81
C GLN A 12 -3.26 3.46 -15.30
N PRO A 13 -4.20 2.75 -15.96
CA PRO A 13 -4.18 2.57 -17.40
C PRO A 13 -4.13 3.91 -18.13
N ARG A 14 -3.20 4.04 -19.09
CA ARG A 14 -2.98 5.27 -19.86
C ARG A 14 -2.74 4.96 -21.33
N THR A 15 -3.11 5.87 -22.22
CA THR A 15 -2.84 5.77 -23.66
C THR A 15 -1.48 6.37 -24.00
N PHE A 16 -0.63 5.61 -24.66
CA PHE A 16 0.65 6.10 -25.18
C PHE A 16 0.47 6.75 -26.55
N ARG A 17 1.27 7.78 -26.83
CA ARG A 17 1.34 8.44 -28.13
C ARG A 17 2.66 8.10 -28.80
N SER A 18 2.62 7.88 -30.12
CA SER A 18 3.83 7.63 -30.92
C SER A 18 4.86 8.75 -30.73
N GLY A 19 6.13 8.39 -30.58
CA GLY A 19 7.23 9.34 -30.41
C GLY A 19 7.39 9.91 -29.00
N ARG A 20 6.53 9.54 -28.04
CA ARG A 20 6.71 9.89 -26.62
C ARG A 20 7.26 8.69 -25.86
N LEU A 21 8.46 8.83 -25.32
CA LEU A 21 9.01 7.91 -24.34
C LEU A 21 8.60 8.38 -22.93
N PRO A 22 7.93 7.54 -22.13
CA PRO A 22 7.67 7.86 -20.74
C PRO A 22 8.98 7.90 -19.96
N GLY A 23 9.21 8.95 -19.17
CA GLY A 23 10.34 9.04 -18.24
C GLY A 23 10.07 8.29 -16.94
N GLU A 24 9.54 7.07 -17.03
CA GLU A 24 9.12 6.29 -15.87
C GLU A 24 10.31 5.57 -15.25
N THR A 25 10.37 5.57 -13.92
CA THR A 25 11.34 4.79 -13.15
C THR A 25 10.55 3.85 -12.27
N TRP A 26 10.28 2.65 -12.77
CA TRP A 26 9.56 1.62 -12.03
C TRP A 26 10.47 1.03 -10.95
N GLN A 27 9.90 0.73 -9.77
CA GLN A 27 10.61 0.20 -8.62
C GLN A 27 11.73 1.13 -8.16
N GLY A 28 11.49 2.45 -8.24
CA GLY A 28 12.39 3.44 -7.68
C GLY A 28 12.47 3.37 -6.15
N ALA A 29 13.19 4.30 -5.54
CA ALA A 29 13.28 4.40 -4.08
C ALA A 29 11.88 4.41 -3.46
N ILE A 30 11.67 3.59 -2.41
CA ILE A 30 10.39 3.53 -1.72
C ILE A 30 10.14 4.90 -1.10
N VAL A 31 8.94 5.40 -1.33
CA VAL A 31 8.41 6.56 -0.63
C VAL A 31 7.25 6.13 0.25
N ARG A 32 6.90 7.02 1.17
CA ARG A 32 5.80 6.87 2.12
C ARG A 32 4.57 6.18 1.50
N PRO A 33 3.93 5.24 2.22
CA PRO A 33 2.67 4.64 1.81
C PRO A 33 1.66 5.71 1.35
N SER A 34 0.99 5.49 0.23
CA SER A 34 0.03 6.45 -0.30
C SER A 34 -1.11 5.77 -1.06
N ILE A 35 -2.30 6.38 -1.00
CA ILE A 35 -3.49 5.89 -1.68
C ILE A 35 -3.49 6.43 -3.11
N PRO A 36 -3.63 5.58 -4.15
CA PRO A 36 -3.72 6.03 -5.53
C PRO A 36 -4.89 6.97 -5.72
N ALA A 37 -4.65 8.10 -6.38
CA ALA A 37 -5.70 9.06 -6.70
C ALA A 37 -6.79 8.38 -7.55
N GLY A 38 -8.07 8.63 -7.23
CA GLY A 38 -9.19 8.07 -7.99
C GLY A 38 -9.35 6.54 -7.88
N THR A 39 -8.75 5.89 -6.87
CA THR A 39 -8.97 4.45 -6.64
C THR A 39 -10.46 4.14 -6.46
N ALA A 40 -10.90 3.03 -7.06
CA ALA A 40 -12.27 2.52 -6.92
C ALA A 40 -12.54 1.92 -5.53
N THR A 41 -11.49 1.63 -4.76
CA THR A 41 -11.57 1.05 -3.42
C THR A 41 -10.87 1.96 -2.41
N PRO A 42 -11.44 3.13 -2.08
CA PRO A 42 -10.80 4.07 -1.16
C PRO A 42 -10.79 3.55 0.28
N THR A 43 -9.87 4.08 1.08
CA THR A 43 -9.91 3.95 2.54
C THR A 43 -11.03 4.82 3.07
N VAL A 44 -12.07 4.19 3.62
CA VAL A 44 -13.29 4.86 4.11
C VAL A 44 -13.79 4.20 5.38
N ARG A 45 -14.57 4.95 6.15
CA ARG A 45 -15.34 4.40 7.27
C ARG A 45 -16.84 4.50 6.96
N GLU A 46 -17.53 3.38 7.08
CA GLU A 46 -18.98 3.27 6.91
C GLU A 46 -19.56 2.61 8.17
N GLY A 47 -20.17 3.42 9.05
CA GLY A 47 -20.67 2.99 10.35
C GLY A 47 -19.58 2.31 11.19
N ASN A 48 -19.78 1.01 11.44
CA ASN A 48 -18.89 0.17 12.25
C ASN A 48 -17.76 -0.50 11.45
N LEU A 49 -17.57 -0.14 10.19
CA LEU A 49 -16.55 -0.74 9.34
C LEU A 49 -15.56 0.32 8.86
N LEU A 50 -14.30 0.18 9.27
CA LEU A 50 -13.19 0.92 8.69
C LEU A 50 -12.52 0.06 7.63
N ARG A 51 -12.68 0.46 6.37
CA ARG A 51 -12.08 -0.20 5.21
C ARG A 51 -10.71 0.43 4.96
N LEU A 52 -9.62 -0.26 5.30
CA LEU A 52 -8.25 0.15 5.02
C LEU A 52 -7.83 -0.34 3.63
N ARG A 53 -7.41 0.56 2.74
CA ARG A 53 -6.95 0.28 1.36
C ARG A 53 -5.75 1.15 1.02
N ILE A 54 -4.70 1.06 1.85
CA ILE A 54 -3.48 1.82 1.70
C ILE A 54 -2.39 0.86 1.21
N PRO A 55 -1.94 0.97 -0.06
CA PRO A 55 -0.78 0.23 -0.53
C PRO A 55 0.45 0.54 0.32
N GLU A 56 1.19 -0.51 0.65
CA GLU A 56 2.38 -0.43 1.47
C GLU A 56 3.55 0.22 0.72
N PHE A 57 3.71 -0.08 -0.56
CA PHE A 57 4.85 0.40 -1.34
C PHE A 57 4.41 1.34 -2.44
N THR A 58 4.98 2.54 -2.45
CA THR A 58 4.97 3.45 -3.59
C THR A 58 6.40 3.88 -3.88
N ASP A 59 6.69 4.31 -5.11
CA ASP A 59 8.03 4.75 -5.47
C ASP A 59 8.10 6.28 -5.64
N SER A 60 9.30 6.78 -5.96
CA SER A 60 9.54 8.21 -6.18
C SER A 60 8.72 8.87 -7.30
N GLN A 61 7.98 8.11 -8.11
CA GLN A 61 7.09 8.60 -9.14
C GLN A 61 5.63 8.59 -8.68
N PRO A 62 4.83 9.62 -9.04
CA PRO A 62 3.40 9.61 -8.74
C PRO A 62 2.68 8.47 -9.46
N GLY A 63 1.79 7.79 -8.74
CA GLY A 63 0.83 6.84 -9.32
C GLY A 63 1.28 5.38 -9.27
N HIS A 64 2.56 5.10 -9.05
CA HIS A 64 3.07 3.75 -8.87
C HIS A 64 2.80 3.22 -7.46
N TRP A 65 2.20 2.03 -7.36
CA TRP A 65 1.93 1.40 -6.06
C TRP A 65 1.97 -0.12 -6.16
N SER A 66 2.34 -0.79 -5.07
CA SER A 66 2.21 -2.23 -4.91
C SER A 66 1.81 -2.58 -3.48
N ARG A 67 1.19 -3.75 -3.34
CA ARG A 67 0.98 -4.36 -2.03
C ARG A 67 2.10 -5.36 -1.75
N THR A 68 2.36 -5.64 -0.48
CA THR A 68 3.12 -6.86 -0.15
C THR A 68 2.34 -8.09 -0.60
N SER A 69 3.01 -9.10 -1.17
CA SER A 69 2.41 -10.38 -1.60
C SER A 69 2.10 -11.32 -0.43
N ALA A 70 2.16 -10.83 0.81
CA ALA A 70 1.73 -11.60 1.97
C ALA A 70 0.21 -11.89 1.89
N GLY A 71 -0.13 -13.04 1.30
CA GLY A 71 -1.46 -13.64 1.38
C GLY A 71 -2.33 -13.63 0.11
N ASP A 72 -1.80 -13.25 -1.06
CA ASP A 72 -2.56 -13.26 -2.33
C ASP A 72 -2.37 -14.53 -3.20
N GLY A 73 -1.66 -15.53 -2.67
CA GLY A 73 -1.71 -16.90 -3.19
C GLY A 73 -0.93 -17.18 -4.48
N LEU A 74 -0.07 -16.26 -4.94
CA LEU A 74 0.70 -16.41 -6.19
C LEU A 74 2.22 -16.27 -6.04
N GLY A 75 2.76 -16.59 -4.87
CA GLY A 75 4.21 -16.75 -4.66
C GLY A 75 4.62 -16.41 -3.25
N GLU A 76 5.72 -17.01 -2.79
CA GLU A 76 6.38 -16.55 -1.58
C GLU A 76 6.69 -15.06 -1.72
N VAL A 77 6.43 -14.29 -0.65
CA VAL A 77 7.03 -12.96 -0.47
C VAL A 77 8.49 -13.11 -0.88
N PRO A 78 9.03 -12.31 -1.84
CA PRO A 78 10.48 -12.30 -2.07
C PRO A 78 11.08 -12.17 -0.70
N GLN A 79 11.90 -13.15 -0.30
CA GLN A 79 12.38 -13.31 1.06
C GLN A 79 12.77 -11.93 1.61
N GLY A 80 11.86 -11.39 2.43
CA GLY A 80 12.01 -10.23 3.29
C GLY A 80 11.60 -8.81 2.83
N ASP A 81 10.47 -8.69 2.14
CA ASP A 81 9.65 -7.50 2.35
C ASP A 81 9.02 -7.52 3.75
N LEU A 82 9.21 -6.46 4.55
CA LEU A 82 8.67 -6.33 5.90
C LEU A 82 7.57 -5.27 5.91
N VAL A 83 6.40 -5.63 6.43
CA VAL A 83 5.28 -4.71 6.62
C VAL A 83 4.69 -4.90 8.01
N SER A 84 4.46 -3.80 8.72
CA SER A 84 3.64 -3.79 9.93
C SER A 84 2.66 -2.62 9.92
N ALA A 85 1.42 -2.89 10.32
CA ALA A 85 0.37 -1.89 10.39
C ALA A 85 -0.31 -1.93 11.75
N ASP A 86 -0.18 -0.84 12.51
CA ASP A 86 -0.76 -0.70 13.84
C ASP A 86 -1.81 0.42 13.85
N LEU A 87 -3.08 0.04 13.99
CA LEU A 87 -4.17 1.00 14.10
C LEU A 87 -4.40 1.35 15.57
N TYR A 88 -4.51 2.64 15.86
CA TYR A 88 -4.86 3.19 17.15
C TYR A 88 -6.19 3.92 17.08
N ARG A 89 -6.99 3.78 18.14
CA ARG A 89 -8.26 4.49 18.37
C ARG A 89 -8.14 5.27 19.67
N ASP A 90 -8.17 6.60 19.58
CA ASP A 90 -7.94 7.50 20.72
C ASP A 90 -6.67 7.16 21.53
N GLY A 91 -5.64 6.65 20.85
CA GLY A 91 -4.35 6.26 21.44
C GLY A 91 -4.28 4.80 21.91
N GLU A 92 -5.37 4.05 21.90
CA GLU A 92 -5.38 2.61 22.23
C GLU A 92 -5.23 1.76 20.97
N LYS A 93 -4.31 0.78 20.99
CA LYS A 93 -4.07 -0.10 19.85
C LYS A 93 -5.28 -1.01 19.62
N VAL A 94 -5.81 -1.00 18.40
CA VAL A 94 -6.87 -1.89 17.94
C VAL A 94 -6.27 -3.26 17.66
N ALA A 95 -6.80 -4.29 18.32
CA ALA A 95 -6.33 -5.66 18.15
C ALA A 95 -6.68 -6.22 16.76
N GLY A 96 -5.86 -7.16 16.27
CA GLY A 96 -6.13 -7.89 15.03
C GLY A 96 -5.84 -7.14 13.74
N VAL A 97 -5.34 -5.90 13.82
CA VAL A 97 -4.87 -5.16 12.64
C VAL A 97 -3.41 -5.54 12.37
N SER A 98 -3.14 -6.16 11.22
CA SER A 98 -1.78 -6.53 10.78
C SER A 98 -1.42 -6.05 9.37
N SER A 99 -2.38 -5.49 8.61
CA SER A 99 -2.18 -4.96 7.26
C SER A 99 -2.91 -3.61 7.10
N ALA A 100 -2.38 -2.72 6.26
CA ALA A 100 -3.08 -1.50 5.85
C ALA A 100 -4.07 -1.75 4.69
N TRP A 101 -4.30 -3.02 4.35
CA TRP A 101 -5.24 -3.50 3.35
C TRP A 101 -6.20 -4.54 3.95
N GLN A 102 -7.16 -4.10 4.77
CA GLN A 102 -8.14 -4.98 5.40
C GLN A 102 -9.40 -4.24 5.82
N ASP A 103 -10.42 -5.00 6.22
CA ASP A 103 -11.61 -4.46 6.84
C ASP A 103 -11.50 -4.61 8.36
N VAL A 104 -11.69 -3.51 9.09
CA VAL A 104 -11.56 -3.47 10.55
C VAL A 104 -12.90 -3.10 11.17
N SER A 105 -13.43 -3.99 12.01
CA SER A 105 -14.61 -3.70 12.81
C SER A 105 -14.26 -2.66 13.88
N VAL A 106 -14.99 -1.56 13.89
CA VAL A 106 -14.80 -0.45 14.82
C VAL A 106 -16.14 -0.01 15.43
N PRO A 107 -16.18 0.54 16.65
CA PRO A 107 -17.42 1.09 17.22
C PRO A 107 -17.92 2.34 16.47
N ASP A 108 -19.23 2.58 16.46
CA ASP A 108 -19.83 3.70 15.71
C ASP A 108 -19.49 5.09 16.27
N ALA A 109 -19.08 5.16 17.54
CA ALA A 109 -18.78 6.43 18.19
C ALA A 109 -17.72 7.24 17.42
N PRO A 110 -17.90 8.57 17.26
CA PRO A 110 -16.88 9.46 16.74
C PRO A 110 -15.61 9.37 17.58
N THR A 111 -14.45 9.28 16.93
CA THR A 111 -13.16 9.01 17.57
C THR A 111 -12.03 9.38 16.61
N ARG A 112 -10.80 9.50 17.11
CA ARG A 112 -9.62 9.73 16.28
C ARG A 112 -8.92 8.41 16.01
N TYR A 113 -8.62 8.16 14.74
CA TYR A 113 -7.78 7.04 14.34
C TYR A 113 -6.40 7.53 13.94
N ARG A 114 -5.39 6.73 14.27
CA ARG A 114 -4.02 6.86 13.79
C ARG A 114 -3.57 5.50 13.27
N LEU A 115 -2.91 5.49 12.12
CA LEU A 115 -2.34 4.26 11.56
C LEU A 115 -0.84 4.46 11.48
N ASP A 116 -0.11 3.64 12.24
CA ASP A 116 1.34 3.57 12.16
C ASP A 116 1.65 2.45 11.15
N LEU A 117 2.46 2.78 10.15
CA LEU A 117 2.77 1.87 9.04
C LEU A 117 4.27 1.88 8.80
N SER A 118 4.87 0.70 8.90
CA SER A 118 6.27 0.48 8.60
C SER A 118 6.38 -0.47 7.42
N THR A 119 7.27 -0.14 6.49
CA THR A 119 7.50 -0.91 5.27
C THR A 119 8.99 -0.98 4.99
N ALA A 120 9.47 -2.13 4.54
CA ALA A 120 10.85 -2.30 4.09
C ALA A 120 10.96 -3.35 2.99
N ARG A 121 11.99 -3.23 2.16
CA ARG A 121 12.48 -4.26 1.24
C ARG A 121 13.85 -4.69 1.75
N ASP A 122 14.06 -5.97 2.03
CA ASP A 122 15.34 -6.43 2.61
C ASP A 122 16.25 -7.23 1.63
N SER A 123 15.83 -7.40 0.38
CA SER A 123 16.67 -8.03 -0.65
C SER A 123 17.91 -7.18 -0.95
N GLU A 124 19.02 -7.87 -1.22
CA GLU A 124 20.30 -7.25 -1.60
C GLU A 124 20.23 -6.42 -2.88
N ASP A 125 19.22 -6.61 -3.72
CA ASP A 125 19.01 -5.84 -4.94
C ASP A 125 18.64 -4.37 -4.66
N TRP A 126 18.04 -4.09 -3.51
CA TRP A 126 17.62 -2.76 -3.12
C TRP A 126 18.78 -1.96 -2.52
N LYS A 127 19.22 -0.90 -3.21
CA LYS A 127 20.42 -0.13 -2.83
C LYS A 127 20.13 1.19 -2.11
N ALA A 128 18.90 1.70 -2.19
CA ALA A 128 18.53 2.99 -1.59
C ALA A 128 17.03 3.05 -1.31
N GLY A 129 16.64 3.85 -0.31
CA GLY A 129 15.23 4.07 0.05
C GLY A 129 14.51 2.75 0.34
N VAL A 130 15.12 1.93 1.20
CA VAL A 130 14.69 0.54 1.42
C VAL A 130 13.66 0.40 2.53
N SER A 131 13.36 1.46 3.27
CA SER A 131 12.33 1.44 4.32
C SER A 131 11.66 2.79 4.52
N THR A 132 10.47 2.77 5.12
CA THR A 132 9.73 3.95 5.58
C THR A 132 8.87 3.60 6.79
N ASP A 133 8.84 4.52 7.76
CA ASP A 133 8.02 4.46 8.97
C ASP A 133 7.10 5.70 9.06
N THR A 134 5.84 5.51 9.44
CA THR A 134 4.87 6.60 9.65
C THR A 134 4.19 6.50 11.03
N SER A 135 3.87 7.65 11.64
CA SER A 135 3.13 7.78 12.91
C SER A 135 2.21 8.98 12.92
#